data_AF-A0AAW2PKI6-F1
#
_entry.id   AF-A0AAW2PKI6-F1
#
_cell.length_a   1.000
_cell.length_b   1.000
_cell.length_c   1.000
_cell.angle_alpha   90.00
_cell.angle_beta   90.00
_cell.angle_gamma   90.00
#
_symmetry.space_group_name_H-M   'P 1'
#
loop_
_entity.id
_entity.type
_entity.pdbx_description
1 polymer ?
#
loop_
_entity_poly.entity_id
_entity_poly.type
_entity_poly.pdbx_seq_one_letter_code
_entity_poly.pdbx_strand_id
1 'polypeptide(L)'
;MESLVELCDLISQNPSQFPEKIAWICSRCPPAESLLSGSPRVSRSQLHAILTVARLLSKCPNSDHETPKSLVLAFYRSIPSLFNPKFWPQAFSSEAISSFFNDFLSYMSKAAEQSPDFASDVAGFTGEIVIQTISNADSCVSRVLLKALCSNFPPILPSDVNKLISVLLDRFEIPVPSSPREVILATPDAASAQSSPLSVNHYQSPGVEVSIISADSSSSAASKDDGSSSRGL
;
A
#
# COMPACT_ATOMS: atom_id res chain seq x y z
N MET A 1 -14.89 4.29 -16.42
CA MET A 1 -14.49 5.35 -15.47
C MET A 1 -14.32 6.68 -16.22
N GLU A 2 -13.76 6.67 -17.43
CA GLU A 2 -13.55 7.86 -18.28
C GLU A 2 -14.78 8.76 -18.44
N SER A 3 -15.97 8.21 -18.71
CA SER A 3 -17.20 9.01 -18.82
C SER A 3 -17.63 9.74 -17.53
N LEU A 4 -17.33 9.18 -16.35
CA LEU A 4 -17.57 9.85 -15.07
C LEU A 4 -16.49 10.90 -14.78
N VAL A 5 -15.26 10.66 -15.26
CA VAL A 5 -14.17 11.62 -15.15
C VAL A 5 -14.47 12.86 -15.99
N GLU A 6 -14.85 12.68 -17.25
CA GLU A 6 -15.28 13.77 -18.14
C GLU A 6 -16.48 14.52 -17.56
N LEU A 7 -17.44 13.80 -16.98
CA LEU A 7 -18.58 14.43 -16.31
C LEU A 7 -18.14 15.28 -15.11
N CYS A 8 -17.25 14.78 -14.25
CA CYS A 8 -16.72 15.58 -13.15
C CYS A 8 -15.98 16.83 -13.65
N ASP A 9 -15.24 16.70 -14.75
CA ASP A 9 -14.50 17.82 -15.34
C ASP A 9 -15.46 18.87 -15.92
N LEU A 10 -16.57 18.45 -16.54
CA LEU A 10 -17.63 19.34 -17.00
C LEU A 10 -18.36 20.02 -15.83
N ILE A 11 -18.73 19.26 -14.80
CA ILE A 11 -19.41 19.80 -13.61
C ILE A 11 -18.51 20.83 -12.93
N SER A 12 -17.20 20.58 -12.83
CA SER A 12 -16.27 21.49 -12.16
C SER A 12 -16.16 22.87 -12.78
N GLN A 13 -16.47 23.00 -14.08
CA GLN A 13 -16.49 24.30 -14.75
C GLN A 13 -17.73 25.12 -14.39
N ASN A 14 -18.88 24.46 -14.14
CA ASN A 14 -20.17 25.12 -13.89
C ASN A 14 -21.05 24.29 -12.94
N PRO A 15 -20.70 24.17 -11.64
CA PRO A 15 -21.37 23.22 -10.73
C PRO A 15 -22.87 23.51 -10.53
N SER A 16 -23.25 24.79 -10.53
CA SER A 16 -24.65 25.24 -10.37
C SER A 16 -25.58 24.82 -11.52
N GLN A 17 -25.04 24.44 -12.68
CA GLN A 17 -25.83 23.99 -13.84
C GLN A 17 -26.14 22.50 -13.83
N PHE A 18 -25.53 21.72 -12.93
CA PHE A 18 -25.66 20.26 -12.90
C PHE A 18 -26.17 19.66 -11.57
N PRO A 19 -27.11 20.30 -10.83
CA PRO A 19 -27.55 19.80 -9.53
C PRO A 19 -28.14 18.38 -9.61
N GLU A 20 -28.91 18.09 -10.65
CA GLU A 20 -29.51 16.76 -10.86
C GLU A 20 -28.46 15.67 -11.10
N LYS A 21 -27.38 16.00 -11.83
CA LYS A 21 -26.30 15.04 -12.09
C LYS A 21 -25.48 14.77 -10.83
N ILE A 22 -25.24 15.80 -10.02
CA ILE A 22 -24.56 15.67 -8.72
C ILE A 22 -25.41 14.79 -7.79
N ALA A 23 -26.71 15.07 -7.69
CA ALA A 23 -27.64 14.25 -6.91
C ALA A 23 -27.69 12.80 -7.42
N TRP A 24 -27.69 12.60 -8.74
CA TRP A 24 -27.65 11.26 -9.34
C TRP A 24 -26.37 10.50 -8.97
N ILE A 25 -25.18 11.14 -9.04
CA ILE A 25 -23.92 10.50 -8.61
C ILE A 25 -24.00 10.14 -7.12
N CYS A 26 -24.45 11.06 -6.28
CA CYS A 26 -24.62 10.84 -4.84
C CYS A 26 -25.58 9.67 -4.53
N SER A 27 -26.65 9.52 -5.30
CA SER A 27 -27.62 8.41 -5.13
C SER A 27 -27.03 7.02 -5.43
N ARG A 28 -25.87 6.95 -6.10
CA ARG A 28 -25.16 5.70 -6.39
C ARG A 28 -24.17 5.32 -5.29
N CYS A 29 -23.91 6.21 -4.33
CA CYS A 29 -23.10 5.90 -3.17
C CYS A 29 -23.83 4.94 -2.22
N PRO A 30 -23.08 4.13 -1.44
CA PRO A 30 -23.68 3.35 -0.38
C PRO A 30 -24.29 4.27 0.70
N PRO A 31 -25.48 3.96 1.24
CA PRO A 31 -26.07 4.74 2.33
C PRO A 31 -25.16 4.77 3.57
N ALA A 32 -25.08 5.92 4.24
CA ALA A 32 -24.20 6.13 5.39
C ALA A 32 -24.50 5.16 6.53
N GLU A 33 -25.78 4.89 6.80
CA GLU A 33 -26.25 3.95 7.81
C GLU A 33 -25.79 2.53 7.51
N SER A 34 -25.79 2.16 6.22
CA SER A 34 -25.32 0.84 5.80
C SER A 34 -23.83 0.67 6.14
N LEU A 35 -23.00 1.68 5.83
CA LEU A 35 -21.56 1.68 6.08
C LEU A 35 -21.21 1.52 7.56
N LEU A 36 -22.01 2.11 8.45
CA LEU A 36 -21.76 2.09 9.89
C LEU A 36 -22.32 0.84 10.58
N SER A 37 -23.27 0.13 9.97
CA SER A 37 -23.91 -1.07 10.53
C SER A 37 -23.09 -2.37 10.44
N GLY A 38 -21.90 -2.34 9.84
CA GLY A 38 -20.95 -3.46 9.82
C GLY A 38 -21.30 -4.64 8.87
N SER A 39 -22.36 -4.51 8.06
CA SER A 39 -22.83 -5.57 7.15
C SER A 39 -22.93 -5.24 5.64
N PRO A 40 -22.54 -4.07 5.09
CA PRO A 40 -22.73 -3.84 3.66
C PRO A 40 -21.57 -4.47 2.89
N ARG A 41 -21.88 -5.48 2.09
CA ARG A 41 -21.02 -5.79 0.95
C ARG A 41 -21.20 -4.66 -0.06
N VAL A 42 -20.18 -3.82 -0.22
CA VAL A 42 -20.23 -2.72 -1.18
C VAL A 42 -20.03 -3.26 -2.60
N SER A 43 -20.71 -2.67 -3.57
CA SER A 43 -20.52 -3.00 -4.98
C SER A 43 -19.36 -2.21 -5.60
N ARG A 44 -18.80 -2.69 -6.71
CA ARG A 44 -17.77 -1.96 -7.46
C ARG A 44 -18.27 -0.60 -7.96
N SER A 45 -19.55 -0.51 -8.38
CA SER A 45 -20.14 0.75 -8.83
C SER A 45 -20.30 1.75 -7.68
N GLN A 46 -20.62 1.29 -6.47
CA GLN A 46 -20.69 2.12 -5.27
C GLN A 46 -19.31 2.68 -4.89
N LEU A 47 -18.24 1.88 -4.95
CA LEU A 47 -16.87 2.37 -4.75
C LEU A 47 -16.47 3.42 -5.80
N HIS A 48 -16.79 3.18 -7.07
CA HIS A 48 -16.56 4.18 -8.12
C HIS A 48 -17.38 5.46 -7.91
N ALA A 49 -18.62 5.35 -7.42
CA ALA A 49 -19.43 6.53 -7.09
C ALA A 49 -18.76 7.35 -5.98
N ILE A 50 -18.28 6.71 -4.90
CA ILE A 50 -17.53 7.38 -3.83
C ILE A 50 -16.28 8.10 -4.36
N LEU A 51 -15.47 7.45 -5.20
CA LEU A 51 -14.32 8.11 -5.84
C LEU A 51 -14.73 9.31 -6.71
N THR A 52 -15.84 9.17 -7.42
CA THR A 52 -16.38 10.24 -8.29
C THR A 52 -16.81 11.45 -7.44
N VAL A 53 -17.48 11.22 -6.31
CA VAL A 53 -17.88 12.29 -5.37
C VAL A 53 -16.64 12.94 -4.73
N ALA A 54 -15.66 12.15 -4.28
CA ALA A 54 -14.42 12.70 -3.72
C ALA A 54 -13.67 13.55 -4.75
N ARG A 55 -13.56 13.08 -5.99
CA ARG A 55 -12.98 13.84 -7.11
C ARG A 55 -13.75 15.13 -7.38
N LEU A 56 -15.09 15.07 -7.37
CA LEU A 56 -15.93 16.26 -7.56
C LEU A 56 -15.62 17.33 -6.51
N LEU A 57 -15.57 16.95 -5.23
CA LEU A 57 -15.19 17.85 -4.14
C LEU A 57 -13.79 18.46 -4.35
N SER A 58 -12.82 17.64 -4.78
CA SER A 58 -11.46 18.10 -5.05
C SER A 58 -11.34 19.12 -6.20
N LYS A 59 -12.36 19.21 -7.05
CA LYS A 59 -12.42 20.17 -8.18
C LYS A 59 -13.42 21.31 -7.97
N CYS A 60 -14.31 21.20 -6.98
CA CYS A 60 -15.42 22.14 -6.75
C CYS A 60 -15.43 22.64 -5.29
N PRO A 61 -14.42 23.42 -4.87
CA PRO A 61 -14.25 23.80 -3.47
C PRO A 61 -15.35 24.74 -2.94
N ASN A 62 -15.92 25.57 -3.82
CA ASN A 62 -16.94 26.57 -3.46
C ASN A 62 -18.37 26.07 -3.68
N SER A 63 -18.56 24.75 -3.73
CA SER A 63 -19.91 24.22 -3.91
C SER A 63 -20.61 24.10 -2.56
N ASP A 64 -21.79 24.74 -2.43
CA ASP A 64 -22.70 24.61 -1.28
C ASP A 64 -23.31 23.20 -1.15
N HIS A 65 -22.69 22.21 -1.78
CA HIS A 65 -23.18 20.84 -1.85
C HIS A 65 -22.79 20.07 -0.59
N GLU A 66 -23.60 20.23 0.46
CA GLU A 66 -23.44 19.51 1.73
C GLU A 66 -23.59 17.98 1.59
N THR A 67 -24.40 17.51 0.64
CA THR A 67 -24.62 16.08 0.41
C THR A 67 -23.35 15.34 -0.03
N PRO A 68 -22.61 15.75 -1.08
CA PRO A 68 -21.28 15.23 -1.41
C PRO A 68 -20.31 15.17 -0.23
N LYS A 69 -20.17 16.26 0.54
CA LYS A 69 -19.27 16.33 1.71
C LYS A 69 -19.65 15.28 2.73
N SER A 70 -20.93 15.22 3.09
CA SER A 70 -21.49 14.27 4.06
C SER A 70 -21.26 12.81 3.65
N LEU A 71 -21.41 12.48 2.36
CA LEU A 71 -21.18 11.12 1.85
C LEU A 71 -19.71 10.71 1.94
N VAL A 72 -18.79 11.60 1.56
CA VAL A 72 -17.34 11.32 1.64
C VAL A 72 -16.91 11.19 3.09
N LEU A 73 -17.40 12.05 3.98
CA LEU A 73 -17.13 11.96 5.42
C LEU A 73 -17.71 10.68 6.04
N ALA A 74 -18.93 10.29 5.68
CA ALA A 74 -19.54 9.04 6.15
C ALA A 74 -18.72 7.82 5.72
N PHE A 75 -18.27 7.80 4.46
CA PHE A 75 -17.37 6.75 3.97
C PHE A 75 -16.02 6.77 4.70
N TYR A 76 -15.42 7.94 4.89
CA TYR A 76 -14.16 8.08 5.61
C TYR A 76 -14.25 7.54 7.04
N ARG A 77 -15.30 7.93 7.78
CA ARG A 77 -15.60 7.41 9.12
C ARG A 77 -15.79 5.89 9.16
N SER A 78 -16.25 5.30 8.06
CA SER A 78 -16.46 3.86 7.98
C SER A 78 -15.19 3.04 7.72
N ILE A 79 -14.04 3.67 7.43
CA ILE A 79 -12.77 2.98 7.10
C ILE A 79 -12.45 1.78 7.99
N PRO A 80 -12.61 1.84 9.33
CA PRO A 80 -12.33 0.68 10.17
C PRO A 80 -13.12 -0.58 9.78
N SER A 81 -14.36 -0.42 9.31
CA SER A 81 -15.20 -1.52 8.83
C SER A 81 -14.69 -2.15 7.52
N LEU A 82 -13.90 -1.41 6.72
CA LEU A 82 -13.33 -1.88 5.46
C LEU A 82 -12.24 -2.94 5.68
N PHE A 83 -11.70 -3.07 6.89
CA PHE A 83 -10.71 -4.10 7.19
C PHE A 83 -11.32 -5.51 7.15
N ASN A 84 -12.65 -5.63 7.22
CA ASN A 84 -13.35 -6.87 7.00
C ASN A 84 -13.37 -7.20 5.49
N PRO A 85 -12.80 -8.34 5.05
CA PRO A 85 -12.83 -8.74 3.64
C PRO A 85 -14.24 -8.84 3.04
N LYS A 86 -15.28 -9.09 3.87
CA LYS A 86 -16.68 -9.17 3.43
C LYS A 86 -17.25 -7.82 3.00
N PHE A 87 -16.62 -6.70 3.40
CA PHE A 87 -16.99 -5.38 2.91
C PHE A 87 -16.80 -5.27 1.40
N TRP A 88 -15.70 -5.83 0.88
CA TRP A 88 -15.28 -5.62 -0.49
C TRP A 88 -16.11 -6.43 -1.51
N PRO A 89 -16.21 -5.94 -2.76
CA PRO A 89 -16.82 -6.71 -3.85
C PRO A 89 -16.14 -8.07 -4.04
N GLN A 90 -16.85 -9.04 -4.61
CA GLN A 90 -16.24 -10.34 -4.93
C GLN A 90 -15.04 -10.17 -5.84
N ALA A 91 -13.95 -10.89 -5.55
CA ALA A 91 -12.73 -10.86 -6.35
C ALA A 91 -12.15 -9.44 -6.56
N PHE A 92 -12.35 -8.54 -5.59
CA PHE A 92 -11.71 -7.24 -5.60
C PHE A 92 -10.25 -7.40 -5.13
N SER A 93 -9.30 -7.22 -6.04
CA SER A 93 -7.88 -7.48 -5.78
C SER A 93 -7.27 -6.47 -4.80
N SER A 94 -6.19 -6.87 -4.12
CA SER A 94 -5.44 -5.96 -3.25
C SER A 94 -4.89 -4.74 -4.01
N GLU A 95 -4.56 -4.91 -5.29
CA GLU A 95 -4.13 -3.81 -6.17
C GLU A 95 -5.27 -2.81 -6.41
N ALA A 96 -6.49 -3.30 -6.66
CA ALA A 96 -7.66 -2.45 -6.82
C ALA A 96 -8.00 -1.69 -5.52
N ILE A 97 -7.84 -2.33 -4.35
CA ILE A 97 -7.96 -1.68 -3.04
C ILE A 97 -6.90 -0.58 -2.88
N SER A 98 -5.66 -0.87 -3.29
CA SER A 98 -4.55 0.09 -3.23
C SER A 98 -4.78 1.30 -4.12
N SER A 99 -5.17 1.09 -5.37
CA SER A 99 -5.52 2.18 -6.28
C SER A 99 -6.68 3.00 -5.74
N PHE A 100 -7.73 2.35 -5.23
CA PHE A 100 -8.87 3.03 -4.62
C PHE A 100 -8.45 3.95 -3.47
N PHE A 101 -7.68 3.46 -2.49
CA PHE A 101 -7.28 4.28 -1.35
C PHE A 101 -6.35 5.42 -1.74
N ASN A 102 -5.41 5.21 -2.67
CA ASN A 102 -4.54 6.28 -3.15
C ASN A 102 -5.34 7.40 -3.81
N ASP A 103 -6.24 7.05 -4.73
CA ASP A 103 -7.09 8.02 -5.41
C ASP A 103 -8.01 8.74 -4.41
N PHE A 104 -8.68 7.98 -3.53
CA PHE A 104 -9.60 8.52 -2.55
C PHE A 104 -8.93 9.52 -1.60
N LEU A 105 -7.80 9.13 -0.99
CA LEU A 105 -7.06 10.01 -0.08
C LEU A 105 -6.45 11.21 -0.80
N SER A 106 -6.00 11.05 -2.05
CA SER A 106 -5.50 12.17 -2.85
C SER A 106 -6.60 13.20 -3.13
N TYR A 107 -7.78 12.75 -3.56
CA TYR A 107 -8.91 13.66 -3.79
C TYR A 107 -9.40 14.30 -2.50
N MET A 108 -9.48 13.54 -1.40
CA MET A 108 -9.86 14.08 -0.09
C MET A 108 -8.89 15.15 0.40
N SER A 109 -7.58 14.89 0.32
CA SER A 109 -6.55 15.85 0.78
C SER A 109 -6.63 17.14 -0.03
N LYS A 110 -6.76 17.03 -1.36
CA LYS A 110 -6.95 18.19 -2.24
C LYS A 110 -8.25 18.96 -1.96
N ALA A 111 -9.35 18.26 -1.65
CA ALA A 111 -10.60 18.92 -1.27
C ALA A 111 -10.46 19.68 0.05
N ALA A 112 -9.76 19.09 1.02
CA ALA A 112 -9.49 19.72 2.31
C ALA A 112 -8.57 20.95 2.20
N GLU A 113 -7.55 20.90 1.34
CA GLU A 113 -6.68 22.05 1.06
C GLU A 113 -7.46 23.27 0.56
N GLN A 114 -8.57 23.06 -0.14
CA GLN A 114 -9.35 24.13 -0.77
C GLN A 114 -10.58 24.55 0.07
N SER A 115 -10.96 23.79 1.11
CA SER A 115 -12.15 24.04 1.91
C SER A 115 -11.85 23.83 3.41
N PRO A 116 -11.62 24.92 4.18
CA PRO A 116 -11.28 24.84 5.61
C PRO A 116 -12.29 24.09 6.47
N ASP A 117 -13.59 24.26 6.22
CA ASP A 117 -14.64 23.57 6.99
C ASP A 117 -14.56 22.05 6.79
N PHE A 118 -14.47 21.63 5.53
CA PHE A 118 -14.26 20.23 5.17
C PHE A 118 -12.94 19.68 5.76
N ALA A 119 -11.86 20.47 5.78
CA ALA A 119 -10.60 20.07 6.41
C ALA A 119 -10.74 19.82 7.91
N SER A 120 -11.49 20.67 8.62
CA SER A 120 -11.81 20.49 10.04
C SER A 120 -12.61 19.21 10.27
N ASP A 121 -13.63 18.96 9.44
CA ASP A 121 -14.44 17.74 9.53
C ASP A 121 -13.60 16.48 9.29
N VAL A 122 -12.75 16.48 8.26
CA VAL A 122 -11.83 15.36 7.99
C VAL A 122 -10.87 15.15 9.17
N ALA A 123 -10.27 16.22 9.68
CA ALA A 123 -9.34 16.17 10.82
C ALA A 123 -9.97 15.54 12.06
N GLY A 124 -11.27 15.76 12.28
CA GLY A 124 -12.03 15.16 13.39
C GLY A 124 -12.08 13.64 13.39
N PHE A 125 -11.76 12.96 12.28
CA PHE A 125 -11.77 11.50 12.18
C PHE A 125 -10.40 10.90 11.85
N THR A 126 -9.51 11.65 11.22
CA THR A 126 -8.21 11.14 10.74
C THR A 126 -7.40 10.46 11.84
N GLY A 127 -7.29 11.08 13.01
CA GLY A 127 -6.49 10.54 14.11
C GLY A 127 -6.92 9.13 14.53
N GLU A 128 -8.22 8.98 14.81
CA GLU A 128 -8.80 7.70 15.22
C GLU A 128 -8.69 6.64 14.11
N ILE A 129 -8.94 7.03 12.86
CA ILE A 129 -8.80 6.13 11.71
C ILE A 129 -7.36 5.61 11.60
N VAL A 130 -6.35 6.49 11.72
CA VAL A 130 -4.94 6.09 11.62
C VAL A 130 -4.55 5.16 12.78
N ILE A 131 -4.94 5.47 14.01
CA ILE A 131 -4.66 4.64 15.19
C ILE A 131 -5.30 3.25 15.06
N GLN A 132 -6.56 3.18 14.62
CA GLN A 132 -7.23 1.90 14.36
C GLN A 132 -6.59 1.14 13.21
N THR A 133 -6.12 1.84 12.17
CA THR A 133 -5.41 1.21 11.05
C THR A 133 -4.10 0.57 11.51
N ILE A 134 -3.31 1.26 12.34
CA ILE A 134 -2.07 0.74 12.93
C ILE A 134 -2.36 -0.47 13.82
N SER A 135 -3.40 -0.40 14.64
CA SER A 135 -3.80 -1.49 15.53
C SER A 135 -4.24 -2.75 14.78
N ASN A 136 -4.65 -2.61 13.52
CA ASN A 136 -5.07 -3.71 12.64
C ASN A 136 -4.04 -4.04 11.56
N ALA A 137 -2.75 -3.73 11.74
CA ALA A 137 -1.68 -3.90 10.73
C ALA A 137 -1.52 -5.34 10.18
N ASP A 138 -2.08 -6.34 10.84
CA ASP A 138 -2.12 -7.72 10.35
C ASP A 138 -3.01 -7.89 9.10
N SER A 139 -4.04 -7.04 8.96
CA SER A 139 -4.93 -7.01 7.80
C SER A 139 -4.19 -6.55 6.54
N CYS A 140 -4.41 -7.24 5.42
CA CYS A 140 -3.88 -6.77 4.14
C CYS A 140 -4.42 -5.38 3.77
N VAL A 141 -5.68 -5.09 4.12
CA VAL A 141 -6.34 -3.83 3.78
C VAL A 141 -5.75 -2.67 4.59
N SER A 142 -5.48 -2.87 5.88
CA SER A 142 -4.88 -1.84 6.73
C SER A 142 -3.47 -1.47 6.26
N ARG A 143 -2.64 -2.45 5.88
CA ARG A 143 -1.30 -2.18 5.30
C ARG A 143 -1.37 -1.36 4.03
N VAL A 144 -2.32 -1.68 3.15
CA VAL A 144 -2.55 -0.92 1.92
C VAL A 144 -2.99 0.51 2.23
N LEU A 145 -3.87 0.69 3.21
CA LEU A 145 -4.29 2.01 3.65
C LEU A 145 -3.13 2.81 4.27
N LEU A 146 -2.32 2.21 5.15
CA LEU A 146 -1.13 2.86 5.74
C LEU A 146 -0.18 3.34 4.64
N LYS A 147 0.07 2.51 3.63
CA LYS A 147 0.90 2.90 2.48
C LYS A 147 0.31 4.10 1.73
N ALA A 148 -1.01 4.12 1.51
CA ALA A 148 -1.67 5.23 0.84
C ALA A 148 -1.63 6.52 1.69
N LEU A 149 -1.78 6.41 3.02
CA LEU A 149 -1.65 7.52 3.98
C LEU A 149 -0.25 8.15 3.94
N CYS A 150 0.81 7.36 3.77
CA CYS A 150 2.17 7.90 3.62
C CYS A 150 2.35 8.77 2.37
N SER A 151 1.54 8.56 1.32
CA SER A 151 1.60 9.35 0.08
C SER A 151 0.61 10.51 0.08
N ASN A 152 -0.55 10.34 0.70
CA ASN A 152 -1.61 11.35 0.77
C ASN A 152 -2.18 11.33 2.18
N PHE A 153 -1.67 12.21 3.04
CA PHE A 153 -2.09 12.28 4.44
C PHE A 153 -3.17 13.36 4.62
N PRO A 154 -4.42 13.02 4.96
CA PRO A 154 -5.45 14.02 5.21
C PRO A 154 -5.13 14.87 6.45
N PRO A 155 -5.76 16.04 6.62
CA PRO A 155 -5.60 16.84 7.83
C PRO A 155 -5.88 16.03 9.10
N ILE A 156 -5.15 16.32 10.17
CA ILE A 156 -5.27 15.66 11.48
C ILE A 156 -5.30 16.72 12.58
N LEU A 157 -6.07 16.49 13.63
CA LEU A 157 -6.09 17.37 14.80
C LEU A 157 -4.77 17.30 15.57
N PRO A 158 -4.21 18.43 16.04
CA PRO A 158 -2.98 18.42 16.83
C PRO A 158 -3.05 17.53 18.08
N SER A 159 -4.23 17.44 18.71
CA SER A 159 -4.47 16.56 19.87
C SER A 159 -4.28 15.07 19.54
N ASP A 160 -4.59 14.66 18.32
CA ASP A 160 -4.47 13.27 17.89
C ASP A 160 -3.07 12.94 17.37
N VAL A 161 -2.32 13.94 16.92
CA VAL A 161 -0.89 13.76 16.58
C VAL A 161 -0.10 13.26 17.79
N ASN A 162 -0.32 13.84 18.97
CA ASN A 162 0.36 13.39 20.20
C ASN A 162 0.03 11.94 20.54
N LYS A 163 -1.26 11.56 20.45
CA LYS A 163 -1.70 10.17 20.67
C LYS A 163 -1.07 9.22 19.66
N LEU A 164 -1.02 9.62 18.39
CA LEU A 164 -0.43 8.84 17.32
C LEU A 164 1.06 8.60 17.57
N ILE A 165 1.80 9.61 18.00
CA ILE A 165 3.22 9.47 18.35
C ILE A 165 3.39 8.47 19.50
N SER A 166 2.58 8.57 20.57
CA SER A 166 2.62 7.60 21.67
C SER A 166 2.35 6.17 21.19
N VAL A 167 1.29 5.97 20.39
CA VAL A 167 0.94 4.65 19.83
C VAL A 167 2.08 4.10 18.96
N LEU A 168 2.73 4.94 18.15
CA LEU A 168 3.85 4.51 17.32
C LEU A 168 5.08 4.14 18.15
N LEU A 169 5.42 4.93 19.18
CA LEU A 169 6.53 4.64 20.08
C LEU A 169 6.31 3.35 20.88
N ASP A 170 5.10 3.13 21.38
CA ASP A 170 4.74 1.91 22.12
C ASP A 170 4.86 0.65 21.24
N ARG A 171 4.64 0.78 19.93
CA ARG A 171 4.79 -0.32 18.95
C ARG A 171 6.21 -0.46 18.44
N PHE A 172 7.05 0.55 18.63
CA PHE A 172 8.46 0.53 18.30
C PHE A 172 9.25 -0.11 19.44
N GLU A 173 8.95 -1.39 19.73
CA GLU A 173 9.80 -2.19 20.62
C GLU A 173 11.16 -2.34 19.93
N ILE A 174 12.12 -1.50 20.34
CA ILE A 174 13.54 -1.77 20.09
C ILE A 174 13.85 -3.01 20.93
N PRO A 175 14.24 -4.15 20.33
CA PRO A 175 14.71 -5.27 21.10
C PRO A 175 16.03 -4.83 21.73
N VAL A 176 15.98 -4.33 22.97
CA VAL A 176 17.17 -4.07 23.76
C VAL A 176 17.57 -5.44 24.30
N PRO A 177 18.74 -6.00 23.90
CA PRO A 177 19.19 -7.28 24.43
C PRO A 177 19.28 -7.15 25.94
N SER A 178 18.48 -7.93 26.67
CA SER A 178 18.45 -7.90 28.13
C SER A 178 19.71 -8.54 28.74
N SER A 179 20.55 -9.14 27.89
CA SER A 179 21.80 -9.78 28.25
C SER A 179 22.76 -9.80 27.05
N PRO A 180 24.09 -9.61 27.26
CA PRO A 180 25.10 -9.73 26.21
C PRO A 180 25.13 -11.09 25.48
N ARG A 181 24.43 -12.11 26.01
CA ARG A 181 24.43 -13.47 25.46
C ARG A 181 23.45 -13.71 24.31
N GLU A 182 22.49 -12.82 24.05
CA GLU A 182 21.49 -13.02 22.98
C GLU A 182 21.92 -12.48 21.61
N VAL A 183 23.04 -11.73 21.55
CA VAL A 183 23.59 -11.17 20.31
C VAL A 183 24.06 -12.27 19.32
N ILE A 184 24.21 -13.52 19.77
CA ILE A 184 24.74 -14.62 18.95
C ILE A 184 23.63 -15.30 18.10
N LEU A 185 22.34 -15.10 18.41
CA LEU A 185 21.24 -15.82 17.72
C LEU A 185 20.42 -14.95 16.74
N ALA A 186 20.64 -13.64 16.69
CA ALA A 186 19.86 -12.71 15.86
C ALA A 186 20.54 -12.34 14.52
N THR A 187 21.65 -12.98 14.15
CA THR A 187 22.23 -12.87 12.81
C THR A 187 21.87 -14.10 11.98
N PRO A 188 20.98 -14.01 10.97
CA PRO A 188 20.96 -15.01 9.92
C PRO A 188 22.22 -14.81 9.06
N ASP A 189 22.94 -15.90 8.86
CA ASP A 189 24.02 -16.10 7.87
C ASP A 189 25.38 -15.44 8.12
N ALA A 190 26.13 -16.02 9.05
CA ALA A 190 27.58 -16.18 8.90
C ALA A 190 28.00 -17.60 9.30
N ALA A 191 27.43 -18.61 8.63
CA ALA A 191 27.95 -19.97 8.71
C ALA A 191 29.10 -20.13 7.71
N SER A 192 30.34 -19.87 8.17
CA SER A 192 31.51 -20.57 7.63
C SER A 192 32.28 -21.15 8.79
N ALA A 193 32.13 -22.47 8.93
CA ALA A 193 32.66 -23.28 10.00
C ALA A 193 34.13 -23.63 9.79
N GLN A 194 34.78 -23.95 10.91
CA GLN A 194 35.99 -24.77 11.06
C GLN A 194 37.34 -24.01 11.07
N SER A 195 37.71 -23.52 12.25
CA SER A 195 39.11 -23.40 12.67
C SER A 195 39.47 -24.62 13.53
N SER A 196 40.24 -25.55 12.94
CA SER A 196 40.88 -26.64 13.68
C SER A 196 42.15 -26.12 14.37
N PRO A 197 42.44 -26.51 15.62
CA PRO A 197 43.68 -26.11 16.30
C PRO A 197 44.88 -26.91 15.76
N LEU A 198 45.94 -26.21 15.37
CA LEU A 198 47.23 -26.81 14.98
C LEU A 198 47.97 -27.30 16.22
N SER A 199 48.00 -28.62 16.42
CA SER A 199 48.89 -29.28 17.38
C SER A 199 50.25 -29.53 16.72
N VAL A 200 51.29 -28.90 17.25
CA VAL A 200 52.70 -29.08 16.87
C VAL A 200 53.26 -30.27 17.66
N ASN A 201 53.77 -31.30 16.98
CA ASN A 201 54.98 -32.05 17.41
C ASN A 201 55.53 -33.02 16.34
N HIS A 202 56.68 -32.61 15.78
CA HIS A 202 57.92 -33.34 15.50
C HIS A 202 58.01 -34.89 15.57
N TYR A 203 58.33 -35.52 14.41
CA TYR A 203 59.58 -36.28 14.06
C TYR A 203 59.39 -37.57 13.23
N GLN A 204 60.29 -37.71 12.24
CA GLN A 204 60.89 -38.90 11.62
C GLN A 204 60.29 -39.56 10.35
N SER A 205 61.08 -39.37 9.27
CA SER A 205 61.24 -40.03 7.94
C SER A 205 61.35 -41.58 7.94
N PRO A 206 61.64 -42.30 6.83
CA PRO A 206 61.63 -41.93 5.38
C PRO A 206 61.00 -43.01 4.44
N GLY A 207 60.76 -42.65 3.18
CA GLY A 207 61.15 -43.54 2.06
C GLY A 207 60.08 -43.92 1.02
N VAL A 208 60.55 -43.84 -0.23
CA VAL A 208 60.13 -44.52 -1.47
C VAL A 208 59.46 -43.63 -2.51
N GLU A 209 60.29 -43.29 -3.50
CA GLU A 209 59.99 -42.77 -4.83
C GLU A 209 58.99 -43.66 -5.59
N VAL A 210 58.28 -43.09 -6.57
CA VAL A 210 58.22 -43.58 -7.96
C VAL A 210 57.41 -42.56 -8.78
N SER A 211 58.10 -41.89 -9.70
CA SER A 211 57.53 -41.25 -10.89
C SER A 211 56.91 -42.29 -11.81
N ILE A 212 55.83 -41.98 -12.57
CA ILE A 212 55.71 -42.39 -13.98
C ILE A 212 54.71 -41.48 -14.75
N ILE A 213 55.28 -40.70 -15.69
CA ILE A 213 54.99 -40.55 -17.14
C ILE A 213 53.55 -40.39 -17.68
N SER A 214 53.40 -39.33 -18.49
CA SER A 214 52.38 -38.99 -19.48
C SER A 214 52.10 -40.05 -20.57
N ALA A 215 50.92 -39.98 -21.21
CA ALA A 215 50.77 -39.81 -22.67
C ALA A 215 49.29 -39.83 -23.12
N ASP A 216 48.87 -38.71 -23.70
CA ASP A 216 48.21 -38.55 -25.02
C ASP A 216 47.01 -39.43 -25.44
N SER A 217 45.90 -38.78 -25.86
CA SER A 217 45.73 -38.36 -27.26
C SER A 217 44.28 -37.99 -27.62
N SER A 218 44.11 -36.76 -28.14
CA SER A 218 43.33 -36.39 -29.34
C SER A 218 41.78 -36.48 -29.29
N SER A 219 40.97 -35.61 -29.90
CA SER A 219 41.17 -34.72 -31.05
C SER A 219 40.07 -33.61 -31.13
N SER A 220 40.53 -32.39 -31.45
CA SER A 220 39.98 -31.31 -32.33
C SER A 220 38.47 -31.22 -32.62
N ALA A 221 37.79 -30.09 -32.34
CA ALA A 221 37.82 -28.75 -33.00
C ALA A 221 36.95 -28.69 -34.29
N ALA A 222 35.83 -27.94 -34.25
CA ALA A 222 35.62 -26.62 -34.89
C ALA A 222 35.09 -26.76 -36.34
N SER A 223 34.24 -25.93 -36.95
CA SER A 223 33.82 -24.53 -36.78
C SER A 223 32.53 -24.28 -37.61
N LYS A 224 31.81 -23.17 -37.32
CA LYS A 224 31.26 -22.11 -38.24
C LYS A 224 30.82 -22.48 -39.67
N ASP A 225 29.78 -21.91 -40.30
CA ASP A 225 29.35 -20.49 -40.35
C ASP A 225 28.01 -20.37 -41.12
N ASP A 226 27.30 -19.27 -40.86
CA ASP A 226 26.47 -18.37 -41.69
C ASP A 226 25.68 -18.81 -42.97
N GLY A 227 24.51 -18.18 -43.14
CA GLY A 227 23.85 -18.02 -44.45
C GLY A 227 22.45 -17.40 -44.44
N SER A 228 22.38 -16.08 -44.68
CA SER A 228 21.16 -15.31 -45.03
C SER A 228 20.48 -15.78 -46.33
N SER A 229 19.17 -15.52 -46.49
CA SER A 229 18.57 -14.72 -47.60
C SER A 229 17.09 -15.06 -47.94
N SER A 230 16.22 -14.05 -47.79
CA SER A 230 15.21 -13.48 -48.73
C SER A 230 14.03 -14.26 -49.36
N ARG A 231 12.86 -13.61 -49.22
CA ARG A 231 11.76 -13.29 -50.20
C ARG A 231 10.87 -14.39 -50.80
N GLY A 232 9.55 -14.11 -50.78
CA GLY A 232 8.59 -14.59 -51.77
C GLY A 232 7.12 -14.26 -51.45
N LEU A 233 6.62 -13.19 -52.09
CA LEU A 233 5.22 -12.79 -52.40
C LEU A 233 4.20 -12.59 -51.26
#